data_AF-A0AB39SYE5-F1
#
_entry.id   AF-A0AB39SYE5-F1
#
_cell.length_a   1.000
_cell.length_b   1.000
_cell.length_c   1.000
_cell.angle_alpha   90.00
_cell.angle_beta   90.00
_cell.angle_gamma   90.00
#
_symmetry.space_group_name_H-M   'P 1'
#
loop_
_entity.id
_entity.type
_entity.pdbx_description
1 polymer ?
#
loop_
_entity_poly.entity_id
_entity_poly.type
_entity_poly.pdbx_seq_one_letter_code
_entity_poly.pdbx_strand_id
1 'polypeptide(L)'
;MPGQRKRKKRQREALARHRDRFGPDAGHWEVVCSPQDETALRAEMRRLRAERPDLDEDAVRVDMLCGRLVHPTTYRLSVFVPFDADAEQLDAEQPQEA
;
A
#
# COMPACT_ATOMS: atom_id res chain seq x y z
N MET A 1 -10.69 -19.70 -28.34
CA MET A 1 -9.48 -18.96 -27.90
C MET A 1 -8.70 -19.74 -26.83
N PRO A 2 -7.89 -20.74 -27.23
CA PRO A 2 -7.05 -21.50 -26.30
C PRO A 2 -5.89 -20.61 -25.81
N GLY A 3 -6.06 -20.00 -24.63
CA GLY A 3 -5.05 -19.08 -24.05
C GLY A 3 -5.65 -18.13 -23.02
N GLN A 4 -6.92 -17.75 -23.21
CA GLN A 4 -7.64 -16.88 -22.26
C GLN A 4 -7.78 -17.51 -20.87
N ARG A 5 -8.05 -18.83 -20.79
CA ARG A 5 -8.14 -19.54 -19.50
C ARG A 5 -6.82 -19.54 -18.73
N LYS A 6 -5.70 -19.78 -19.41
CA LYS A 6 -4.36 -19.76 -18.77
C LYS A 6 -4.00 -18.35 -18.28
N ARG A 7 -4.26 -17.32 -19.09
CA ARG A 7 -4.06 -15.91 -18.71
C ARG A 7 -4.88 -15.53 -17.48
N LYS A 8 -6.19 -15.87 -17.47
CA LYS A 8 -7.09 -15.60 -16.34
C LYS A 8 -6.65 -16.32 -15.06
N LYS A 9 -6.17 -17.56 -15.17
CA LYS A 9 -5.62 -18.31 -14.02
C LYS A 9 -4.42 -17.60 -13.41
N ARG A 10 -3.44 -17.22 -14.23
CA ARG A 10 -2.24 -16.49 -13.76
C ARG A 10 -2.59 -15.16 -13.08
N GLN A 11 -3.55 -14.41 -13.63
CA GLN A 11 -4.01 -13.16 -13.02
C GLN A 11 -4.66 -13.37 -11.64
N ARG A 12 -5.49 -14.41 -11.50
CA ARG A 12 -6.10 -14.77 -10.21
C ARG A 12 -5.06 -15.20 -9.19
N GLU A 13 -4.06 -15.97 -9.60
CA GLU A 13 -2.95 -16.38 -8.73
C GLU A 13 -2.11 -15.18 -8.28
N ALA A 14 -1.82 -14.23 -9.19
CA ALA A 14 -1.13 -13.00 -8.84
C ALA A 14 -1.94 -12.15 -7.86
N LEU A 15 -3.24 -11.99 -8.10
CA LEU A 15 -4.14 -11.25 -7.20
C LEU A 15 -4.26 -11.94 -5.83
N ALA A 16 -4.32 -13.28 -5.80
CA ALA A 16 -4.36 -14.04 -4.56
C ALA A 16 -3.09 -13.84 -3.75
N ARG A 17 -1.90 -13.93 -4.38
CA ARG A 17 -0.61 -13.64 -3.71
C ARG A 17 -0.54 -12.22 -3.19
N HIS A 18 -0.98 -11.24 -3.97
CA HIS A 18 -1.02 -9.85 -3.53
C HIS A 18 -1.96 -9.66 -2.34
N ARG A 19 -3.14 -10.27 -2.36
CA ARG A 19 -4.10 -10.21 -1.24
C ARG A 19 -3.55 -10.89 0.01
N ASP A 20 -2.83 -11.98 -0.14
CA ASP A 20 -2.19 -12.69 0.97
C ASP A 20 -1.10 -11.83 1.63
N ARG A 21 -0.26 -11.19 0.81
CA ARG A 21 0.84 -10.35 1.27
C ARG A 21 0.39 -9.01 1.88
N PHE A 22 -0.63 -8.38 1.31
CA PHE A 22 -1.09 -7.04 1.69
C PHE A 22 -2.54 -7.04 2.18
N GLY A 23 -2.96 -8.18 2.71
CA GLY A 23 -4.28 -8.36 3.29
C GLY A 23 -4.41 -7.62 4.63
N PRO A 24 -5.64 -7.45 5.12
CA PRO A 24 -5.91 -6.79 6.40
C PRO A 24 -5.28 -7.53 7.59
N ASP A 25 -4.97 -8.83 7.44
CA ASP A 25 -4.33 -9.63 8.49
C ASP A 25 -2.80 -9.42 8.54
N ALA A 26 -2.19 -8.91 7.47
CA ALA A 26 -0.75 -8.69 7.36
C ALA A 26 -0.32 -7.27 7.76
N GLY A 27 -1.26 -6.33 7.81
CA GLY A 27 -0.99 -4.91 8.02
C GLY A 27 -2.12 -4.02 7.55
N HIS A 28 -1.83 -2.73 7.43
CA HIS A 28 -2.79 -1.73 6.97
C HIS A 28 -2.16 -0.78 5.96
N TRP A 29 -3.01 -0.09 5.20
CA TRP A 29 -2.58 0.91 4.23
C TRP A 29 -2.71 2.30 4.84
N GLU A 30 -1.59 2.98 5.03
CA GLU A 30 -1.55 4.34 5.54
C GLU A 30 -1.51 5.35 4.39
N VAL A 31 -2.30 6.43 4.50
CA VAL A 31 -2.37 7.48 3.47
C VAL A 31 -1.27 8.49 3.69
N VAL A 32 -0.36 8.61 2.72
CA VAL A 32 0.75 9.57 2.80
C VAL A 32 0.30 10.94 2.29
N CYS A 33 -0.42 10.98 1.17
CA CYS A 33 -0.92 12.22 0.62
C CYS A 33 -2.11 12.01 -0.33
N SER A 34 -2.78 13.11 -0.66
CA SER A 34 -3.94 13.11 -1.55
C SER A 34 -3.81 14.19 -2.63
N PRO A 35 -3.01 13.97 -3.69
CA PRO A 35 -2.80 14.97 -4.74
C PRO A 35 -4.05 15.16 -5.61
N GLN A 36 -4.28 16.40 -6.05
CA GLN A 36 -5.45 16.79 -6.84
C GLN A 36 -5.27 16.52 -8.34
N ASP A 37 -4.03 16.42 -8.81
CA ASP A 37 -3.72 16.21 -10.23
C ASP A 37 -2.60 15.17 -10.42
N GLU A 38 -2.45 14.70 -11.65
CA GLU A 38 -1.49 13.66 -12.00
C GLU A 38 -0.04 14.14 -11.92
N THR A 39 0.22 15.43 -12.13
CA THR A 39 1.58 15.97 -12.07
C THR A 39 2.10 16.02 -10.64
N ALA A 40 1.24 16.42 -9.71
CA ALA A 40 1.48 16.38 -8.27
C ALA A 40 1.66 14.94 -7.79
N LEU A 41 0.84 14.00 -8.27
CA LEU A 41 1.00 12.58 -7.97
C LEU A 41 2.38 12.06 -8.41
N ARG A 42 2.78 12.34 -9.65
CA ARG A 42 4.08 11.88 -10.18
C ARG A 42 5.26 12.49 -9.41
N ALA A 43 5.16 13.76 -9.03
CA ALA A 43 6.16 14.43 -8.21
C ALA A 43 6.29 13.75 -6.83
N GLU A 44 5.16 13.45 -6.20
CA GLU A 44 5.17 12.77 -4.91
C GLU A 44 5.72 11.35 -5.01
N MET A 45 5.31 10.56 -6.01
CA MET A 45 5.87 9.22 -6.19
C MET A 45 7.39 9.23 -6.36
N ARG A 46 7.93 10.23 -7.09
CA ARG A 46 9.38 10.41 -7.23
C ARG A 46 10.02 10.76 -5.89
N ARG A 47 9.39 11.64 -5.11
CA ARG A 47 9.87 12.04 -3.78
C ARG A 47 9.86 10.84 -2.81
N LEU A 48 8.76 10.10 -2.77
CA LEU A 48 8.61 8.91 -1.92
C LEU A 48 9.69 7.86 -2.23
N ARG A 49 9.99 7.62 -3.51
CA ARG A 49 11.08 6.71 -3.93
C ARG A 49 12.47 7.23 -3.53
N ALA A 50 12.68 8.54 -3.53
CA ALA A 50 13.95 9.12 -3.10
C ALA A 50 14.12 9.08 -1.57
N GLU A 51 13.04 9.29 -0.81
CA GLU A 51 13.04 9.24 0.65
C GLU A 51 13.09 7.81 1.19
N ARG A 52 12.47 6.86 0.48
CA ARG A 52 12.43 5.44 0.86
C ARG A 52 12.88 4.53 -0.29
N PRO A 53 14.19 4.42 -0.54
CA PRO A 53 14.72 3.59 -1.63
C PRO A 53 14.45 2.10 -1.43
N ASP A 54 14.28 1.65 -0.18
CA ASP A 54 14.04 0.25 0.18
C ASP A 54 12.54 -0.15 0.14
N LEU A 55 11.65 0.80 -0.19
CA LEU A 55 10.22 0.54 -0.26
C LEU A 55 9.90 -0.31 -1.50
N ASP A 56 9.27 -1.46 -1.27
CA ASP A 56 8.79 -2.31 -2.36
C ASP A 56 7.75 -1.56 -3.22
N GLU A 57 7.86 -1.69 -4.54
CA GLU A 57 6.91 -1.07 -5.47
C GLU A 57 5.49 -1.57 -5.25
N ASP A 58 5.33 -2.85 -4.88
CA ASP A 58 4.02 -3.45 -4.58
C ASP A 58 3.47 -2.97 -3.20
N ALA A 59 4.31 -2.40 -2.35
CA ALA A 59 3.90 -1.80 -1.07
C ALA A 59 3.42 -0.34 -1.21
N VAL A 60 3.29 0.16 -2.43
CA VAL A 60 2.74 1.48 -2.74
C VAL A 60 1.45 1.33 -3.55
N ARG A 61 0.37 1.96 -3.10
CA ARG A 61 -0.92 1.96 -3.80
C ARG A 61 -1.36 3.38 -4.15
N VAL A 62 -1.86 3.54 -5.37
CA VAL A 62 -2.53 4.76 -5.83
C VAL A 62 -4.01 4.44 -6.05
N ASP A 63 -4.88 5.02 -5.21
CA ASP A 63 -6.32 4.94 -5.40
C ASP A 63 -6.81 6.19 -6.14
N MET A 64 -7.64 6.01 -7.16
CA MET A 64 -8.35 7.11 -7.82
C MET A 64 -9.72 7.26 -7.15
N LEU A 65 -9.96 8.39 -6.48
CA LEU A 65 -11.22 8.66 -5.80
C LEU A 65 -12.24 9.16 -6.83
N CYS A 66 -13.12 8.25 -7.24
CA CYS A 66 -14.22 8.50 -8.17
C CYS A 66 -15.41 9.15 -7.43
N GLY A 67 -15.26 10.39 -6.96
CA GLY A 67 -16.34 11.17 -6.35
C GLY A 67 -16.93 12.21 -7.30
N ARG A 68 -18.15 12.71 -7.02
CA ARG A 68 -18.70 13.94 -7.62
C ARG A 68 -18.01 15.19 -7.06
N LEU A 69 -16.69 15.16 -6.94
CA LEU A 69 -15.89 16.30 -6.48
C LEU A 69 -15.88 17.37 -7.57
N VAL A 70 -15.76 18.63 -7.14
CA VAL A 70 -15.69 19.82 -8.03
C VAL A 70 -14.55 19.69 -9.06
N HIS A 71 -13.50 18.94 -8.71
CA HIS A 71 -12.48 18.47 -9.65
C HIS A 71 -12.62 16.94 -9.85
N PRO A 72 -12.86 16.48 -11.09
CA PRO A 72 -12.92 15.05 -11.38
C PRO A 72 -11.52 14.47 -11.19
N THR A 73 -11.41 13.49 -10.30
CA THR A 73 -10.21 12.79 -9.84
C THR A 73 -9.41 13.49 -8.75
N THR A 74 -9.51 12.94 -7.54
CA THR A 74 -8.50 13.12 -6.50
C THR A 74 -7.76 11.80 -6.36
N TYR A 75 -6.43 11.83 -6.41
CA TYR A 75 -5.61 10.65 -6.18
C TYR A 75 -5.31 10.51 -4.70
N ARG A 76 -5.18 9.28 -4.23
CA ARG A 76 -4.73 8.97 -2.88
C ARG A 76 -3.52 8.05 -2.96
N LEU A 77 -2.38 8.52 -2.48
CA LEU A 77 -1.17 7.73 -2.36
C LEU A 77 -1.14 7.09 -0.97
N SER A 78 -1.02 5.77 -0.93
CA SER A 78 -0.96 5.00 0.31
C SER A 78 0.25 4.06 0.30
N VAL A 79 0.83 3.84 1.46
CA VAL A 79 1.93 2.89 1.67
C VAL A 79 1.45 1.79 2.61
N PHE A 80 1.86 0.55 2.35
CA PHE A 80 1.55 -0.56 3.24
C PHE A 80 2.48 -0.55 4.45
N VAL A 81 1.87 -0.58 5.63
CA VAL A 81 2.56 -0.71 6.91
C VAL A 81 2.21 -2.11 7.44
N PRO A 82 3.18 -3.05 7.46
CA PRO A 82 2.95 -4.36 8.05
C PRO A 82 2.67 -4.19 9.55
N PHE A 83 1.84 -5.07 10.11
CA PHE A 83 1.83 -5.18 11.57
C PHE A 83 3.16 -5.77 12.01
N ASP A 84 3.85 -5.11 12.93
CA ASP A 84 5.04 -5.68 13.54
C ASP A 84 4.62 -6.97 14.26
N ALA A 85 5.14 -8.11 13.80
CA ALA A 85 5.06 -9.35 14.57
C ALA A 85 5.86 -9.26 15.89
N ASP A 86 6.65 -8.19 16.07
CA ASP A 86 7.57 -7.97 17.18
C ASP A 86 7.09 -6.91 18.20
N ALA A 87 5.93 -6.27 17.99
CA ALA A 87 5.40 -5.29 18.94
C ALA A 87 4.96 -5.92 20.29
N GLU A 88 4.83 -7.25 20.37
CA GLU A 88 4.48 -7.96 21.61
C GLU A 88 5.67 -8.19 22.56
N GLN A 89 6.92 -7.87 22.17
CA GLN A 89 8.10 -8.19 22.97
C GLN A 89 8.75 -7.01 23.73
N LEU A 90 8.29 -5.77 23.52
CA LEU A 90 8.81 -4.60 24.24
C LEU A 90 8.01 -4.20 25.50
N ASP A 91 6.88 -4.85 25.78
CA ASP A 91 6.10 -4.62 27.01
C ASP A 91 6.49 -5.55 28.18
N ALA A 92 7.45 -6.46 28.00
CA ALA A 92 7.79 -7.47 29.02
C ALA A 92 8.97 -7.13 29.94
N GLU A 93 9.68 -6.01 29.75
CA GLU A 93 10.85 -5.70 30.58
C GLU A 93 10.90 -4.21 30.99
N GLN A 94 10.02 -3.83 31.91
CA GLN A 94 10.33 -2.77 32.88
C GLN A 94 10.13 -3.30 34.30
N PRO A 95 11.21 -3.61 35.05
CA PRO A 95 11.11 -3.77 36.49
C PRO A 95 10.94 -2.37 37.10
N GLN A 96 9.73 -2.07 37.56
CA GLN A 96 9.45 -0.86 38.31
C GLN A 96 9.99 -1.06 39.74
N GLU A 97 11.14 -0.45 40.03
CA GLU A 97 11.69 -0.28 41.39
C GLU A 97 10.64 0.36 42.31
N ALA A 98 10.48 -0.21 43.51
CA ALA A 98 9.83 0.38 44.67
C ALA A 98 10.62 0.03 45.93
#